data_AF-A0A067GWB9-F1
#
_entry.id   AF-A0A067GWB9-F1
#
_cell.length_a   1.000
_cell.length_b   1.000
_cell.length_c   1.000
_cell.angle_alpha   90.00
_cell.angle_beta   90.00
_cell.angle_gamma   90.00
#
_symmetry.space_group_name_H-M   'P 1'
#
loop_
_entity.id
_entity.type
_entity.pdbx_description
1 polymer ?
#
loop_
_entity_poly.entity_id
_entity_poly.type
_entity_poly.pdbx_seq_one_letter_code
_entity_poly.pdbx_strand_id
1 'polypeptide(L)'
;MEFEASQIQILDLETPLQSLRDRIDKAVERQESELQSNINARRAELEADITELNSKLAAGDTSCNSLSDHLSESLEKLDLAKMELAARLREIVLVKRQLGEVPSHSELIQYERRFSELYAHIQEKHRQTQKYYATYNALLEIKELMLKETSLLNSISSQFQDAIISTAGRMKLIDSMEKIAKGSQQKLEKVQVGLRAEQKTCDVIRERHAAAIAEQRRCHSLLKAFQEQCAKNERLRSQSSV
;
A
#
# COMPACT_ATOMS: atom_id res chain seq x y z
N MET A 1 13.64 -4.96 -1.97
CA MET A 1 14.77 -5.08 -1.03
C MET A 1 14.39 -4.57 0.35
N GLU A 2 13.78 -3.39 0.49
CA GLU A 2 13.38 -2.87 1.82
C GLU A 2 12.29 -3.71 2.52
N PHE A 3 11.39 -4.36 1.76
CA PHE A 3 10.31 -5.19 2.35
C PHE A 3 10.80 -6.56 2.86
N GLU A 4 11.79 -7.15 2.21
CA GLU A 4 12.42 -8.40 2.65
C GLU A 4 13.49 -8.16 3.72
N ALA A 5 14.19 -7.03 3.66
CA ALA A 5 15.01 -6.54 4.76
C ALA A 5 14.13 -6.35 6.02
N SER A 6 12.92 -5.81 5.85
CA SER A 6 11.94 -5.69 6.95
C SER A 6 11.45 -7.04 7.45
N GLN A 7 11.22 -8.04 6.59
CA GLN A 7 10.76 -9.38 7.00
C GLN A 7 11.85 -10.23 7.68
N ILE A 8 13.11 -10.14 7.23
CA ILE A 8 14.26 -10.77 7.90
C ILE A 8 14.56 -10.06 9.23
N GLN A 9 14.36 -8.74 9.29
CA GLN A 9 14.49 -7.97 10.53
C GLN A 9 13.35 -8.25 11.52
N ILE A 10 12.16 -8.67 11.06
CA ILE A 10 11.02 -9.08 11.91
C ILE A 10 11.27 -10.47 12.54
N LEU A 11 11.79 -11.44 11.80
CA LEU A 11 12.13 -12.79 12.31
C LEU A 11 13.30 -12.78 13.30
N ASP A 12 14.29 -11.90 13.11
CA ASP A 12 15.43 -11.70 14.03
C ASP A 12 15.02 -10.96 15.32
N LEU A 13 13.82 -10.37 15.35
CA LEU A 13 13.20 -9.75 16.53
C LEU A 13 12.27 -10.70 17.29
N GLU A 14 11.69 -11.71 16.64
CA GLU A 14 10.77 -12.67 17.28
C GLU A 14 11.45 -13.49 18.39
N THR A 15 12.71 -13.91 18.20
CA THR A 15 13.46 -14.69 19.20
C THR A 15 13.83 -13.86 20.44
N PRO A 16 14.37 -12.63 20.30
CA PRO A 16 14.52 -11.70 21.42
C PRO A 16 13.19 -11.39 22.10
N LEU A 17 12.10 -11.19 21.34
CA LEU A 17 10.77 -10.89 21.89
C LEU A 17 10.19 -12.07 22.69
N GLN A 18 10.38 -13.30 22.22
CA GLN A 18 9.95 -14.50 22.94
C GLN A 18 10.76 -14.67 24.24
N SER A 19 12.08 -14.43 24.20
CA SER A 19 12.93 -14.41 25.40
C SER A 19 12.55 -13.29 26.37
N LEU A 20 12.17 -12.12 25.85
CA LEU A 20 11.70 -10.99 26.66
C LEU A 20 10.35 -11.31 27.31
N ARG A 21 9.44 -11.97 26.59
CA ARG A 21 8.17 -12.47 27.11
C ARG A 21 8.38 -13.48 28.24
N ASP A 22 9.23 -14.50 28.06
CA ASP A 22 9.51 -15.47 29.11
C ASP A 22 10.16 -14.83 30.36
N ARG A 23 10.96 -13.78 30.17
CA ARG A 23 11.54 -13.01 31.29
C ARG A 23 10.49 -12.16 32.00
N ILE A 24 9.54 -11.58 31.27
CA ILE A 24 8.40 -10.85 31.84
C ILE A 24 7.51 -11.81 32.61
N ASP A 25 7.17 -12.97 32.03
CA ASP A 25 6.30 -13.96 32.67
C ASP A 25 6.92 -14.47 33.99
N LYS A 26 8.23 -14.77 33.99
CA LYS A 26 8.96 -15.12 35.22
C LYS A 26 9.08 -13.97 36.22
N ALA A 27 9.09 -12.72 35.76
CA ALA A 27 9.10 -11.56 36.66
C ALA A 27 7.72 -11.35 37.30
N VAL A 28 6.65 -11.54 36.53
CA VAL A 28 5.27 -11.49 37.00
C VAL A 28 5.00 -12.60 38.01
N GLU A 29 5.40 -13.84 37.74
CA GLU A 29 5.24 -14.97 38.70
C GLU A 29 5.95 -14.72 40.03
N ARG A 30 7.16 -14.13 39.99
CA ARG A 30 7.89 -13.74 41.22
C ARG A 30 7.15 -12.62 41.97
N GLN A 31 6.69 -11.60 41.25
CA GLN A 31 5.96 -10.49 41.86
C GLN A 31 4.62 -10.96 42.45
N GLU A 32 3.90 -11.85 41.78
CA GLU A 32 2.67 -12.47 42.30
C GLU A 32 2.94 -13.29 43.56
N SER A 33 4.01 -14.09 43.57
CA SER A 33 4.40 -14.88 44.75
C SER A 33 4.77 -13.99 45.93
N GLU A 34 5.51 -12.90 45.69
CA GLU A 34 5.89 -11.92 46.70
C GLU A 34 4.67 -11.14 47.23
N LEU A 35 3.75 -10.74 46.34
CA LEU A 35 2.49 -10.12 46.72
C LEU A 35 1.59 -11.08 47.50
N GLN A 36 1.47 -12.34 47.10
CA GLN A 36 0.71 -13.34 47.85
C GLN A 36 1.31 -13.57 49.24
N SER A 37 2.64 -13.63 49.36
CA SER A 37 3.33 -13.72 50.64
C SER A 37 3.04 -12.50 51.51
N ASN A 38 3.13 -11.28 50.96
CA ASN A 38 2.84 -10.04 51.66
C ASN A 38 1.36 -9.93 52.07
N ILE A 39 0.44 -10.35 51.20
CA ILE A 39 -1.01 -10.39 51.49
C ILE A 39 -1.28 -11.38 52.61
N ASN A 40 -0.67 -12.58 52.57
CA ASN A 40 -0.84 -13.58 53.62
C ASN A 40 -0.24 -13.13 54.96
N ALA A 41 0.93 -12.48 54.94
CA ALA A 41 1.53 -11.88 56.13
C ALA A 41 0.64 -10.77 56.70
N ARG A 42 0.15 -9.85 55.85
CA ARG A 42 -0.73 -8.76 56.27
C ARG A 42 -2.09 -9.27 56.75
N ARG A 43 -2.59 -10.34 56.14
CA ARG A 43 -3.81 -11.03 56.57
C ARG A 43 -3.62 -11.68 57.93
N ALA A 44 -2.49 -12.34 58.18
CA ALA A 44 -2.20 -12.91 59.49
C ALA A 44 -2.05 -11.84 60.58
N GLU A 45 -1.44 -10.70 60.23
CA GLU A 45 -1.33 -9.53 61.11
C GLU A 45 -2.72 -8.94 61.42
N LEU A 46 -3.56 -8.73 60.40
CA LEU A 46 -4.93 -8.25 60.59
C LEU A 46 -5.81 -9.26 61.34
N GLU A 47 -5.63 -10.56 61.11
CA GLU A 47 -6.31 -11.61 61.87
C GLU A 47 -5.87 -11.58 63.34
N ALA A 48 -4.58 -11.34 63.63
CA ALA A 48 -4.08 -11.12 64.99
C ALA A 48 -4.69 -9.86 65.64
N ASP A 49 -4.70 -8.73 64.93
CA ASP A 49 -5.33 -7.49 65.38
C ASP A 49 -6.84 -7.68 65.65
N ILE A 50 -7.55 -8.41 64.79
CA ILE A 50 -8.97 -8.75 64.98
C ILE A 50 -9.14 -9.63 66.23
N THR A 51 -8.26 -10.60 66.47
CA THR A 51 -8.34 -11.42 67.71
C THR A 51 -8.07 -10.59 68.96
N GLU A 52 -7.12 -9.65 68.90
CA GLU A 52 -6.82 -8.72 69.99
C GLU A 52 -7.99 -7.76 70.23
N LEU A 53 -8.55 -7.15 69.18
CA LEU A 53 -9.71 -6.28 69.27
C LEU A 53 -10.95 -7.02 69.77
N ASN A 54 -11.19 -8.26 69.32
CA ASN A 54 -12.27 -9.10 69.85
C ASN A 54 -12.06 -9.44 71.33
N SER A 55 -10.82 -9.64 71.78
CA SER A 55 -10.51 -9.83 73.21
C SER A 55 -10.77 -8.57 74.04
N LYS A 56 -10.49 -7.37 73.48
CA LYS A 56 -10.81 -6.07 74.08
C LYS A 56 -12.31 -5.78 74.10
N LEU A 57 -13.05 -6.21 73.07
CA LEU A 57 -14.51 -6.16 72.99
C LEU A 57 -15.18 -7.10 74.01
N ALA A 58 -14.63 -8.30 74.18
CA ALA A 58 -15.08 -9.25 75.22
C ALA A 58 -14.76 -8.76 76.65
N ALA A 59 -13.74 -7.91 76.82
CA ALA A 59 -13.42 -7.22 78.08
C ALA A 59 -14.35 -6.04 78.40
N GLY A 60 -15.35 -5.77 77.55
CA GLY A 60 -16.43 -4.82 77.83
C GLY A 60 -16.08 -3.35 77.60
N ASP A 61 -15.07 -3.02 76.80
CA ASP A 61 -14.74 -1.64 76.47
C ASP A 61 -15.59 -1.15 75.27
N THR A 62 -16.80 -0.71 75.57
CA THR A 62 -17.81 -0.36 74.56
C THR A 62 -17.68 1.10 74.17
N SER A 63 -16.73 1.43 73.29
CA SER A 63 -16.69 2.75 72.64
C SER A 63 -17.35 2.68 71.25
N CYS A 64 -18.68 2.67 71.24
CA CYS A 64 -19.52 2.60 70.03
C CYS A 64 -19.25 3.76 69.04
N ASN A 65 -18.78 4.90 69.54
CA ASN A 65 -18.44 6.07 68.72
C ASN A 65 -17.19 5.82 67.85
N SER A 66 -16.16 5.14 68.39
CA SER A 66 -14.92 4.87 67.64
C SER A 66 -15.12 3.96 66.43
N LEU A 67 -16.03 2.98 66.53
CA LEU A 67 -16.37 2.07 65.43
C LEU A 67 -17.19 2.79 64.34
N SER A 68 -18.14 3.65 64.73
CA SER A 68 -18.92 4.47 63.79
C SER A 68 -18.03 5.42 62.99
N ASP A 69 -17.06 6.05 63.66
CA ASP A 69 -16.11 6.96 63.03
C ASP A 69 -15.19 6.21 62.06
N HIS A 70 -14.68 5.03 62.43
CA HIS A 70 -13.90 4.17 61.54
C HIS A 70 -14.69 3.70 60.30
N LEU A 71 -15.98 3.40 60.47
CA LEU A 71 -16.85 2.98 59.37
C LEU A 71 -17.12 4.15 58.42
N SER A 72 -17.33 5.36 58.95
CA SER A 72 -17.46 6.58 58.16
C SER A 72 -16.18 6.90 57.37
N GLU A 73 -15.01 6.83 58.00
CA GLU A 73 -13.72 6.99 57.31
C GLU A 73 -13.51 5.94 56.21
N SER A 74 -13.95 4.70 56.43
CA SER A 74 -13.85 3.64 55.43
C SER A 74 -14.77 3.86 54.24
N LEU A 75 -15.97 4.42 54.46
CA LEU A 75 -16.92 4.81 53.42
C LEU A 75 -16.41 5.99 52.60
N GLU A 76 -15.84 7.02 53.24
CA GLU A 76 -15.21 8.14 52.55
C GLU A 76 -14.02 7.69 51.70
N LYS A 77 -13.15 6.82 52.24
CA LYS A 77 -12.05 6.21 51.48
C LYS A 77 -12.58 5.41 50.28
N LEU A 78 -13.67 4.66 50.46
CA LEU A 78 -14.31 3.92 49.39
C LEU A 78 -14.87 4.86 48.30
N ASP A 79 -15.51 5.96 48.68
CA ASP A 79 -16.07 6.91 47.72
C ASP A 79 -14.98 7.69 46.99
N LEU A 80 -13.88 8.06 47.66
CA LEU A 80 -12.68 8.61 47.02
C LEU A 80 -12.09 7.61 46.01
N ALA A 81 -11.97 6.33 46.38
CA ALA A 81 -11.48 5.29 45.48
C ALA A 81 -12.41 5.08 44.27
N LYS A 82 -13.75 5.15 44.45
CA LYS A 82 -14.72 5.12 43.34
C LYS A 82 -14.57 6.34 42.43
N MET A 83 -14.36 7.53 42.99
CA MET A 83 -14.15 8.75 42.21
C MET A 83 -12.86 8.69 41.39
N GLU A 84 -11.78 8.19 41.98
CA GLU A 84 -10.51 7.97 41.27
C GLU A 84 -10.68 6.93 40.15
N LEU A 85 -11.32 5.79 40.44
CA LEU A 85 -11.62 4.78 39.42
C LEU A 85 -12.46 5.36 38.26
N ALA A 86 -13.46 6.19 38.57
CA ALA A 86 -14.27 6.86 37.56
C ALA A 86 -13.47 7.88 36.74
N ALA A 87 -12.49 8.57 37.35
CA ALA A 87 -11.56 9.44 36.62
C ALA A 87 -10.68 8.61 35.67
N ARG A 88 -10.09 7.51 36.15
CA ARG A 88 -9.27 6.59 35.32
C ARG A 88 -10.04 5.98 34.18
N LEU A 89 -11.29 5.56 34.40
CA LEU A 89 -12.14 5.02 33.33
C LEU A 89 -12.43 6.06 32.24
N ARG A 90 -12.66 7.33 32.63
CA ARG A 90 -12.81 8.43 31.66
C ARG A 90 -11.55 8.66 30.84
N GLU A 91 -10.38 8.61 31.48
CA GLU A 91 -9.08 8.68 30.79
C GLU A 91 -8.90 7.51 29.81
N ILE A 92 -9.19 6.28 30.21
CA ILE A 92 -9.11 5.09 29.34
C ILE A 92 -10.04 5.21 28.13
N VAL A 93 -11.27 5.68 28.34
CA VAL A 93 -12.23 5.89 27.24
C VAL A 93 -11.72 6.95 26.26
N LEU A 94 -11.13 8.04 26.77
CA LEU A 94 -10.52 9.08 25.93
C LEU A 94 -9.39 8.50 25.08
N VAL A 95 -8.46 7.75 25.69
CA VAL A 95 -7.34 7.12 24.97
C VAL A 95 -7.83 6.10 23.95
N LYS A 96 -8.84 5.27 24.28
CA LYS A 96 -9.44 4.33 23.32
C LYS A 96 -10.07 5.05 22.12
N ARG A 97 -10.72 6.19 22.36
CA ARG A 97 -11.26 7.01 21.27
C ARG A 97 -10.14 7.55 20.40
N GLN A 98 -9.08 8.11 20.99
CA GLN A 98 -7.90 8.59 20.24
C GLN A 98 -7.24 7.48 19.42
N LEU A 99 -7.17 6.26 19.96
CA LEU A 99 -6.65 5.10 19.24
C LEU A 99 -7.56 4.71 18.06
N GLY A 100 -8.88 4.83 18.21
CA GLY A 100 -9.84 4.59 17.14
C GLY A 100 -9.85 5.64 16.03
N GLU A 101 -9.30 6.83 16.26
CA GLU A 101 -9.09 7.84 15.21
C GLU A 101 -7.89 7.50 14.31
N VAL A 102 -6.99 6.62 14.77
CA VAL A 102 -5.81 6.19 13.99
C VAL A 102 -6.15 4.90 13.24
N PRO A 103 -5.93 4.82 11.92
CA PRO A 103 -6.14 3.60 11.17
C PRO A 103 -5.32 2.44 11.74
N SER A 104 -5.99 1.33 11.95
CA SER A 104 -5.38 0.06 12.34
C SER A 104 -4.47 -0.47 11.22
N HIS A 105 -3.53 -1.35 11.58
CA HIS A 105 -2.65 -2.00 10.61
C HIS A 105 -3.43 -2.75 9.50
N SER A 106 -4.55 -3.38 9.85
CA SER A 106 -5.44 -4.02 8.89
C SER A 106 -6.10 -3.04 7.92
N GLU A 107 -6.49 -1.85 8.38
CA GLU A 107 -7.07 -0.81 7.52
C GLU A 107 -6.01 -0.24 6.57
N LEU A 108 -4.78 -0.03 7.04
CA LEU A 108 -3.67 0.40 6.19
C LEU A 108 -3.41 -0.57 5.03
N ILE A 109 -3.40 -1.89 5.31
CA ILE A 109 -3.24 -2.91 4.26
C ILE A 109 -4.41 -2.87 3.27
N GLN A 110 -5.65 -2.66 3.74
CA GLN A 110 -6.80 -2.54 2.86
C GLN A 110 -6.69 -1.30 1.96
N TYR A 111 -6.26 -0.17 2.51
CA TYR A 111 -6.02 1.04 1.73
C TYR A 111 -4.92 0.85 0.70
N GLU A 112 -3.80 0.23 1.05
CA GLU A 112 -2.71 -0.06 0.13
C GLU A 112 -3.19 -0.90 -1.07
N ARG A 113 -3.96 -1.95 -0.82
CA ARG A 113 -4.57 -2.77 -1.88
C ARG A 113 -5.52 -1.94 -2.75
N ARG A 114 -6.39 -1.15 -2.12
CA ARG A 114 -7.37 -0.32 -2.82
C ARG A 114 -6.69 0.76 -3.68
N PHE A 115 -5.62 1.37 -3.20
CA PHE A 115 -4.83 2.32 -3.96
C PHE A 115 -4.12 1.65 -5.14
N SER A 116 -3.61 0.43 -4.95
CA SER A 116 -2.98 -0.35 -6.03
C SER A 116 -3.98 -0.70 -7.14
N GLU A 117 -5.19 -1.14 -6.77
CA GLU A 117 -6.30 -1.38 -7.70
C GLU A 117 -6.70 -0.11 -8.45
N LEU A 118 -6.90 0.99 -7.71
CA LEU A 118 -7.27 2.28 -8.29
C LEU A 118 -6.19 2.77 -9.26
N TYR A 119 -4.91 2.62 -8.90
CA TYR A 119 -3.79 2.98 -9.76
C TYR A 119 -3.81 2.15 -11.05
N ALA A 120 -4.04 0.84 -10.97
CA ALA A 120 -4.17 -0.01 -12.15
C ALA A 120 -5.34 0.43 -13.06
N HIS A 121 -6.49 0.78 -12.48
CA HIS A 121 -7.63 1.31 -13.23
C HIS A 121 -7.33 2.65 -13.92
N ILE A 122 -6.66 3.57 -13.23
CA ILE A 122 -6.25 4.87 -13.79
C ILE A 122 -5.28 4.65 -14.95
N GLN A 123 -4.29 3.77 -14.80
CA GLN A 123 -3.32 3.47 -15.86
C GLN A 123 -3.99 2.84 -17.08
N GLU A 124 -4.91 1.91 -16.87
CA GLU A 124 -5.66 1.31 -17.98
C GLU A 124 -6.53 2.34 -18.71
N LYS A 125 -7.22 3.22 -17.97
CA LYS A 125 -8.00 4.31 -18.58
C LYS A 125 -7.11 5.28 -19.35
N HIS A 126 -5.96 5.66 -18.79
CA HIS A 126 -5.00 6.52 -19.47
C HIS A 126 -4.54 5.90 -20.81
N ARG A 127 -4.18 4.62 -20.81
CA ARG A 127 -3.79 3.87 -22.00
C ARG A 127 -4.94 3.78 -23.03
N GLN A 128 -6.17 3.54 -22.57
CA GLN A 128 -7.36 3.55 -23.44
C GLN A 128 -7.54 4.91 -24.12
N THR A 129 -7.48 5.99 -23.34
CA THR A 129 -7.60 7.36 -23.84
C THR A 129 -6.52 7.67 -24.88
N GLN A 130 -5.26 7.34 -24.62
CA GLN A 130 -4.17 7.51 -25.60
C GLN A 130 -4.45 6.76 -26.90
N LYS A 131 -4.95 5.52 -26.84
CA LYS A 131 -5.32 4.74 -28.02
C LYS A 131 -6.46 5.37 -28.81
N TYR A 132 -7.47 5.92 -28.13
CA TYR A 132 -8.55 6.63 -28.79
C TYR A 132 -8.05 7.88 -29.52
N TYR A 133 -7.19 8.69 -28.88
CA TYR A 133 -6.59 9.86 -29.53
C TYR A 133 -5.69 9.46 -30.71
N ALA A 134 -4.86 8.43 -30.59
CA ALA A 134 -4.04 7.95 -31.69
C ALA A 134 -4.89 7.49 -32.88
N THR A 135 -5.94 6.71 -32.62
CA THR A 135 -6.89 6.27 -33.66
C THR A 135 -7.61 7.45 -34.29
N TYR A 136 -8.08 8.40 -33.49
CA TYR A 136 -8.77 9.60 -33.98
C TYR A 136 -7.86 10.44 -34.88
N ASN A 137 -6.61 10.70 -34.47
CA ASN A 137 -5.65 11.46 -35.27
C ASN A 137 -5.33 10.75 -36.60
N ALA A 138 -5.14 9.43 -36.57
CA ALA A 138 -4.92 8.65 -37.79
C ALA A 138 -6.12 8.73 -38.75
N LEU A 139 -7.36 8.61 -38.23
CA LEU A 139 -8.57 8.76 -39.04
C LEU A 139 -8.73 10.17 -39.60
N LEU A 140 -8.35 11.19 -38.84
CA LEU A 140 -8.37 12.58 -39.28
C LEU A 140 -7.38 12.81 -40.44
N GLU A 141 -6.16 12.30 -40.33
CA GLU A 141 -5.16 12.36 -41.40
C GLU A 141 -5.65 11.64 -42.68
N ILE A 142 -6.24 10.44 -42.52
CA ILE A 142 -6.82 9.69 -43.65
C ILE A 142 -7.93 10.51 -44.31
N LYS A 143 -8.86 11.08 -43.52
CA LYS A 143 -9.93 11.94 -44.03
C LYS A 143 -9.38 13.13 -44.82
N GLU A 144 -8.35 13.80 -44.31
CA GLU A 144 -7.72 14.92 -45.02
C GLU A 144 -7.07 14.50 -46.34
N LEU A 145 -6.42 13.33 -46.38
CA LEU A 145 -5.86 12.78 -47.61
C LEU A 145 -6.96 12.44 -48.63
N MET A 146 -8.06 11.83 -48.18
CA MET A 146 -9.21 11.53 -49.05
C MET A 146 -9.86 12.80 -49.61
N LEU A 147 -9.95 13.87 -48.82
CA LEU A 147 -10.44 15.17 -49.30
C LEU A 147 -9.51 15.76 -50.36
N LYS A 148 -8.19 15.70 -50.14
CA LYS A 148 -7.19 16.15 -51.13
C LYS A 148 -7.30 15.36 -52.43
N GLU A 149 -7.50 14.03 -52.36
CA GLU A 149 -7.71 13.17 -53.53
C GLU A 149 -9.00 13.55 -54.27
N THR A 150 -10.09 13.76 -53.55
CA THR A 150 -11.38 14.17 -54.14
C THR A 150 -11.25 15.52 -54.85
N SER A 151 -10.61 16.51 -54.23
CA SER A 151 -10.33 17.81 -54.85
C SER A 151 -9.45 17.68 -56.10
N LEU A 152 -8.44 16.79 -56.06
CA LEU A 152 -7.58 16.52 -57.21
C LEU A 152 -8.36 15.90 -58.37
N LEU A 153 -9.19 14.88 -58.11
CA LEU A 153 -10.00 14.21 -59.12
C LEU A 153 -11.01 15.19 -59.75
N ASN A 154 -11.67 16.03 -58.93
CA ASN A 154 -12.56 17.07 -59.43
C ASN A 154 -11.83 18.08 -60.32
N SER A 155 -10.62 18.48 -59.93
CA SER A 155 -9.78 19.39 -60.73
C SER A 155 -9.38 18.78 -62.07
N ILE A 156 -8.99 17.50 -62.08
CA ILE A 156 -8.66 16.76 -63.30
C ILE A 156 -9.90 16.65 -64.20
N SER A 157 -11.05 16.27 -63.65
CA SER A 157 -12.30 16.14 -64.41
C SER A 157 -12.73 17.46 -65.05
N SER A 158 -12.60 18.58 -64.33
CA SER A 158 -12.92 19.91 -64.87
C SER A 158 -11.96 20.34 -65.99
N GLN A 159 -10.66 20.05 -65.85
CA GLN A 159 -9.66 20.44 -66.86
C GLN A 159 -9.68 19.54 -68.10
N PHE A 160 -10.17 18.30 -67.98
CA PHE A 160 -10.09 17.29 -69.03
C PHE A 160 -10.83 17.70 -70.31
N GLN A 161 -12.07 18.17 -70.17
CA GLN A 161 -12.94 18.50 -71.30
C GLN A 161 -12.35 19.62 -72.17
N ASP A 162 -11.79 20.67 -71.56
CA ASP A 162 -11.21 21.78 -72.29
C ASP A 162 -9.83 21.43 -72.88
N ALA A 163 -9.03 20.64 -72.14
CA ALA A 163 -7.68 20.28 -72.55
C ALA A 163 -7.66 19.33 -73.75
N ILE A 164 -8.64 18.42 -73.88
CA ILE A 164 -8.62 17.39 -74.93
C ILE A 164 -8.88 17.96 -76.34
N ILE A 165 -9.57 19.10 -76.43
CA ILE A 165 -9.98 19.75 -77.69
C ILE A 165 -8.78 20.14 -78.55
N SER A 166 -7.65 20.51 -77.94
CA SER A 166 -6.46 20.98 -78.67
C SER A 166 -5.21 20.14 -78.36
N THR A 167 -4.32 20.00 -79.34
CA THR A 167 -3.04 19.31 -79.15
C THR A 167 -2.19 19.95 -78.06
N ALA A 168 -2.17 21.29 -77.99
CA ALA A 168 -1.46 22.02 -76.95
C ALA A 168 -2.07 21.80 -75.55
N GLY A 169 -3.41 21.74 -75.44
CA GLY A 169 -4.12 21.40 -74.20
C GLY A 169 -3.80 19.99 -73.71
N ARG A 170 -3.79 19.01 -74.63
CA ARG A 170 -3.39 17.61 -74.33
C ARG A 170 -1.97 17.53 -73.78
N MET A 171 -1.03 18.24 -74.37
CA MET A 171 0.36 18.25 -73.90
C MET A 171 0.50 18.88 -72.50
N LYS A 172 -0.22 19.97 -72.22
CA LYS A 172 -0.26 20.59 -70.88
C LYS A 172 -0.88 19.67 -69.83
N LEU A 173 -1.94 18.94 -70.19
CA LEU A 173 -2.58 17.98 -69.28
C LEU A 173 -1.62 16.84 -68.92
N ILE A 174 -0.87 16.31 -69.90
CA ILE A 174 0.15 15.28 -69.68
C ILE A 174 1.25 15.79 -68.73
N ASP A 175 1.81 16.98 -68.98
CA ASP A 175 2.84 17.58 -68.11
C ASP A 175 2.33 17.82 -66.67
N SER A 176 1.07 18.27 -66.52
CA SER A 176 0.42 18.42 -65.22
C SER A 176 0.27 17.08 -64.49
N MET A 177 -0.21 16.03 -65.17
CA MET A 177 -0.34 14.69 -64.60
C MET A 177 1.02 14.10 -64.20
N GLU A 178 2.06 14.30 -65.01
CA GLU A 178 3.42 13.85 -64.71
C GLU A 178 3.97 14.56 -63.46
N LYS A 179 3.75 15.88 -63.34
CA LYS A 179 4.12 16.65 -62.13
C LYS A 179 3.38 16.17 -60.89
N ILE A 180 2.08 15.90 -61.00
CA ILE A 180 1.27 15.36 -59.89
C ILE A 180 1.80 14.00 -59.46
N ALA A 181 2.04 13.08 -60.41
CA ALA A 181 2.57 11.75 -60.13
C ALA A 181 3.94 11.80 -59.42
N LYS A 182 4.88 12.61 -59.95
CA LYS A 182 6.20 12.83 -59.33
C LYS A 182 6.08 13.43 -57.93
N GLY A 183 5.22 14.44 -57.74
CA GLY A 183 5.00 15.06 -56.43
C GLY A 183 4.40 14.10 -55.40
N SER A 184 3.47 13.24 -55.82
CA SER A 184 2.90 12.19 -54.97
C SER A 184 3.94 11.12 -54.59
N GLN A 185 4.76 10.69 -55.56
CA GLN A 185 5.84 9.73 -55.33
C GLN A 185 6.87 10.26 -54.31
N GLN A 186 7.30 11.52 -54.46
CA GLN A 186 8.23 12.16 -53.52
C GLN A 186 7.66 12.26 -52.09
N LYS A 187 6.37 12.59 -51.95
CA LYS A 187 5.70 12.63 -50.64
C LYS A 187 5.65 11.23 -50.01
N LEU A 188 5.32 10.22 -50.79
CA LEU A 188 5.29 8.83 -50.33
C LEU A 188 6.66 8.38 -49.83
N GLU A 189 7.72 8.63 -50.59
CA GLU A 189 9.10 8.30 -50.20
C GLU A 189 9.48 8.99 -48.88
N LYS A 190 9.17 10.28 -48.72
CA LYS A 190 9.44 11.02 -47.48
C LYS A 190 8.74 10.40 -46.27
N VAL A 191 7.47 10.02 -46.41
CA VAL A 191 6.70 9.35 -45.35
C VAL A 191 7.30 7.96 -45.04
N GLN A 192 7.68 7.19 -46.06
CA GLN A 192 8.31 5.88 -45.87
C GLN A 192 9.65 5.96 -45.15
N VAL A 193 10.48 6.97 -45.44
CA VAL A 193 11.74 7.20 -44.71
C VAL A 193 11.47 7.51 -43.24
N GLY A 194 10.51 8.39 -42.96
CA GLY A 194 10.10 8.71 -41.59
C GLY A 194 9.58 7.48 -40.84
N LEU A 195 8.75 6.66 -41.48
CA LEU A 195 8.22 5.42 -40.91
C LEU A 195 9.35 4.45 -40.53
N ARG A 196 10.34 4.25 -41.39
CA ARG A 196 11.48 3.37 -41.10
C ARG A 196 12.33 3.90 -39.94
N ALA A 197 12.50 5.22 -39.83
CA ALA A 197 13.22 5.83 -38.72
C ALA A 197 12.50 5.59 -37.39
N GLU A 198 11.18 5.81 -37.35
CA GLU A 198 10.37 5.59 -36.16
C GLU A 198 10.30 4.10 -35.75
N GLN A 199 10.19 3.20 -36.74
CA GLN A 199 10.24 1.75 -36.51
C GLN A 199 11.53 1.33 -35.80
N LYS A 200 12.69 1.82 -36.26
CA LYS A 200 13.97 1.55 -35.60
C LYS A 200 13.98 2.03 -34.15
N THR A 201 13.48 3.25 -33.89
CA THR A 201 13.38 3.77 -32.52
C THR A 201 12.48 2.88 -31.66
N CYS A 202 11.33 2.45 -32.18
CA CYS A 202 10.41 1.55 -31.49
C CYS A 202 11.07 0.19 -31.17
N ASP A 203 11.81 -0.38 -32.11
CA ASP A 203 12.50 -1.66 -31.92
C ASP A 203 13.58 -1.55 -30.84
N VAL A 204 14.38 -0.47 -30.83
CA VAL A 204 15.37 -0.20 -29.78
C VAL A 204 14.71 -0.11 -28.40
N ILE A 205 13.57 0.58 -28.28
CA ILE A 205 12.85 0.69 -27.01
C ILE A 205 12.28 -0.68 -26.59
N ARG A 206 11.75 -1.45 -27.55
CA ARG A 206 11.20 -2.79 -27.30
C ARG A 206 12.28 -3.77 -26.80
N GLU A 207 13.47 -3.73 -27.39
CA GLU A 207 14.61 -4.52 -26.95
C GLU A 207 15.07 -4.15 -25.54
N ARG A 208 15.21 -2.84 -25.25
CA ARG A 208 15.54 -2.35 -23.91
C ARG A 208 14.52 -2.79 -22.87
N HIS A 209 13.23 -2.70 -23.19
CA HIS A 209 12.16 -3.16 -22.32
C HIS A 209 12.23 -4.68 -22.10
N ALA A 210 12.45 -5.47 -23.16
CA ALA A 210 12.59 -6.92 -23.04
C ALA A 210 13.78 -7.32 -22.14
N ALA A 211 14.92 -6.63 -22.27
CA ALA A 211 16.09 -6.84 -21.42
C ALA A 211 15.79 -6.50 -19.95
N ALA A 212 15.14 -5.36 -19.68
CA ALA A 212 14.75 -4.98 -18.33
C ALA A 212 13.80 -5.99 -17.67
N ILE A 213 12.83 -6.51 -18.43
CA ILE A 213 11.92 -7.57 -17.96
C ILE A 213 12.68 -8.87 -17.67
N ALA A 214 13.65 -9.24 -18.50
CA ALA A 214 14.49 -10.42 -18.25
C ALA A 214 15.30 -10.27 -16.96
N GLU A 215 15.92 -9.11 -16.72
CA GLU A 215 16.64 -8.82 -15.48
C GLU A 215 15.70 -8.81 -14.26
N GLN A 216 14.51 -8.22 -14.37
CA GLN A 216 13.51 -8.26 -13.31
C GLN A 216 13.15 -9.71 -12.93
N ARG A 217 12.91 -10.57 -13.93
CA ARG A 217 12.62 -11.99 -13.72
C ARG A 217 13.79 -12.70 -13.03
N ARG A 218 15.03 -12.44 -13.48
CA ARG A 218 16.26 -12.99 -12.87
C ARG A 218 16.37 -12.59 -11.40
N CYS A 219 16.20 -11.31 -11.08
CA CYS A 219 16.22 -10.81 -9.71
C CYS A 219 15.13 -11.46 -8.87
N HIS A 220 13.90 -11.56 -9.37
CA HIS A 220 12.81 -12.22 -8.66
C HIS A 220 13.11 -13.70 -8.35
N SER A 221 13.64 -14.44 -9.33
CA SER A 221 14.06 -15.83 -9.12
C SER A 221 15.17 -15.96 -8.07
N LEU A 222 16.13 -15.04 -8.07
CA LEU A 222 17.21 -15.03 -7.07
C LEU A 222 16.69 -14.74 -5.66
N LEU A 223 15.79 -13.75 -5.52
CA LEU A 223 15.16 -13.42 -4.24
C LEU A 223 14.35 -14.62 -3.71
N LYS A 224 13.59 -15.30 -4.58
CA LYS A 224 12.87 -16.51 -4.20
C LYS A 224 13.81 -17.62 -3.71
N ALA A 225 14.89 -17.89 -4.43
CA ALA A 225 15.89 -18.87 -4.02
C ALA A 225 16.56 -18.49 -2.69
N PHE A 226 16.83 -17.20 -2.47
CA PHE A 226 17.37 -16.69 -1.23
C PHE A 226 16.39 -16.90 -0.06
N GLN A 227 15.10 -16.54 -0.23
CA GLN A 227 14.06 -16.79 0.77
C GLN A 227 13.97 -18.28 1.15
N GLU A 228 14.05 -19.18 0.17
CA GLU A 228 14.05 -20.63 0.42
C GLU A 228 15.28 -21.08 1.25
N GLN A 229 16.47 -20.52 1.00
CA GLN A 229 17.65 -20.81 1.81
C GLN A 229 17.55 -20.22 3.23
N CYS A 230 17.00 -19.01 3.39
CA CYS A 230 16.74 -18.43 4.71
C CYS A 230 15.80 -19.32 5.54
N ALA A 231 14.67 -19.73 4.96
CA ALA A 231 13.72 -20.64 5.61
C ALA A 231 14.36 -22.00 5.96
N LYS A 232 15.28 -22.50 5.13
CA LYS A 232 16.05 -23.72 5.45
C LYS A 232 17.02 -23.48 6.61
N ASN A 233 17.71 -22.35 6.64
CA ASN A 233 18.66 -22.00 7.70
C ASN A 233 17.96 -21.88 9.06
N GLU A 234 16.82 -21.20 9.10
CA GLU A 234 15.99 -21.07 10.30
C GLU A 234 15.59 -22.44 10.85
N ARG A 235 15.08 -23.35 9.99
CA ARG A 235 14.74 -24.72 10.40
C ARG A 235 15.93 -25.47 11.01
N LEU A 236 17.12 -25.34 10.42
CA LEU A 236 18.33 -25.98 10.94
C LEU A 236 18.77 -25.39 12.29
N ARG A 237 18.68 -24.08 12.48
CA ARG A 237 18.97 -23.41 13.76
C ARG A 237 18.01 -23.87 14.86
N SER A 238 16.73 -24.02 14.55
CA SER A 238 15.74 -24.56 15.49
C SER A 238 16.03 -26.01 15.89
N GLN A 239 16.62 -26.82 15.00
CA GLN A 239 16.98 -28.21 15.29
C GLN A 239 18.30 -28.35 16.07
N SER A 240 19.24 -27.42 15.89
CA SER A 240 20.56 -27.45 16.56
C SER A 240 20.57 -26.83 17.97
N SER A 241 19.44 -26.28 18.43
CA SER A 241 19.30 -25.65 19.75
C SER A 241 18.69 -26.59 20.81
N VAL A 242 18.79 -27.91 20.59
CA VAL A 242 18.42 -29.00 21.52
C VAL A 242 19.68 -29.77 21.88
#